data_AF-A0A8T5NMH4-F1
#
_entry.id   AF-A0A8T5NMH4-F1
#
_cell.length_a   1.000
_cell.length_b   1.000
_cell.length_c   1.000
_cell.angle_alpha   90.00
_cell.angle_beta   90.00
_cell.angle_gamma   90.00
#
_symmetry.space_group_name_H-M   'P 1'
#
loop_
_entity.id
_entity.type
_entity.pdbx_description
1 polymer ?
#
loop_
_entity_poly.entity_id
_entity_poly.type
_entity_poly.pdbx_seq_one_letter_code
_entity_poly.pdbx_strand_id
1 'polypeptide(L)'
;MNEIDNIRTSVLSRIKPKEPEKQKLVALADNLISRINAIGISEGLDISAILVGSTARGTWLSGEHDLDIFIMFPPDVSREYLQEKGLYVARKMAAQAQSSEERYAEHPYINAVFDGFEVDLVPAFGVASASEIKSAVDRTPFHNKFVLSRIQEIEDDVLLLKQFLKGCGVYGSELRTHGFSGYLVELLVIQYGSFMQVLEATCEWKPGMTIDIEKHASIAHDDPLVMVDPTDPARNVAAALSLDKLCIFMDKAREFLKNPEAPYFSMQAVVPLEDSDFKNIMGERGTALIAIEFTTPDVVEDVLYPQLHKMEDSVREMLERYDFRVYNSGVWAEEKAVLVFELESGSLPALKKHAGPHVWAEEHAAAFKSKYAGSNAFSNVHIRNGKYMVEIPRKYTQAKELLEAELPKCGLGKHVALSIKKEYHVLENEQMLDIREKNFREFLQTFFKK
;
A
#
# COMPACT_ATOMS: atom_id res chain seq x y z
N MET A 1 -15.87 13.79 -32.73
CA MET A 1 -15.49 13.01 -31.54
C MET A 1 -14.02 13.32 -31.30
N ASN A 2 -13.69 13.96 -30.18
CA ASN A 2 -12.30 14.36 -29.90
C ASN A 2 -11.44 13.10 -29.67
N GLU A 3 -10.13 13.19 -29.81
CA GLU A 3 -9.18 12.08 -29.58
C GLU A 3 -9.41 11.39 -28.22
N ILE A 4 -9.66 12.20 -27.18
CA ILE A 4 -10.01 11.74 -25.84
C ILE A 4 -11.31 10.90 -25.82
N ASP A 5 -12.34 11.31 -26.57
CA ASP A 5 -13.62 10.56 -26.61
C ASP A 5 -13.44 9.19 -27.28
N ASN A 6 -12.58 9.10 -28.30
CA ASN A 6 -12.24 7.84 -28.94
C ASN A 6 -11.50 6.92 -27.97
N ILE A 7 -10.54 7.45 -27.21
CA ILE A 7 -9.81 6.70 -26.17
C ILE A 7 -10.80 6.20 -25.10
N ARG A 8 -11.64 7.08 -24.55
CA ARG A 8 -12.66 6.72 -23.55
C ARG A 8 -13.57 5.60 -24.04
N THR A 9 -14.10 5.72 -25.26
CA THR A 9 -14.98 4.70 -25.86
C THR A 9 -14.26 3.36 -26.02
N SER A 10 -13.02 3.40 -26.53
CA SER A 10 -12.18 2.21 -26.70
C SER A 10 -11.87 1.52 -25.36
N VAL A 11 -11.53 2.30 -24.33
CA VAL A 11 -11.23 1.79 -22.99
C VAL A 11 -12.50 1.19 -22.36
N LEU A 12 -13.62 1.92 -22.37
CA LEU A 12 -14.91 1.45 -21.82
C LEU A 12 -15.35 0.12 -22.43
N SER A 13 -15.17 -0.07 -23.75
CA SER A 13 -15.53 -1.33 -24.41
C SER A 13 -14.78 -2.56 -23.87
N ARG A 14 -13.63 -2.34 -23.21
CA ARG A 14 -12.78 -3.38 -22.61
C ARG A 14 -13.02 -3.54 -21.12
N ILE A 15 -13.25 -2.45 -20.39
CA ILE A 15 -13.32 -2.46 -18.93
C ILE A 15 -14.74 -2.53 -18.37
N LYS A 16 -15.78 -2.22 -19.16
CA LYS A 16 -17.15 -2.25 -18.70
C LYS A 16 -17.67 -3.69 -18.67
N PRO A 17 -18.20 -4.17 -17.53
CA PRO A 17 -18.78 -5.51 -17.46
C PRO A 17 -19.88 -5.70 -18.49
N LYS A 18 -19.85 -6.84 -19.19
CA LYS A 18 -20.84 -7.16 -20.23
C LYS A 18 -22.09 -7.78 -19.60
N GLU A 19 -23.23 -7.72 -20.28
CA GLU A 19 -24.51 -8.26 -19.76
C GLU A 19 -24.43 -9.72 -19.27
N PRO A 20 -23.75 -10.66 -19.96
CA PRO A 20 -23.61 -12.02 -19.43
C PRO A 20 -22.84 -12.10 -18.10
N GLU A 21 -21.81 -11.27 -17.94
CA GLU A 21 -21.00 -11.20 -16.71
C GLU A 21 -21.82 -10.62 -15.56
N LYS A 22 -22.56 -9.53 -15.81
CA LYS A 22 -23.48 -8.94 -14.82
C LYS A 22 -24.56 -9.92 -14.39
N GLN A 23 -25.19 -10.64 -15.32
CA GLN A 23 -26.22 -11.62 -15.00
C GLN A 23 -25.68 -12.76 -14.15
N LYS A 24 -24.47 -13.27 -14.47
CA LYS A 24 -23.81 -14.31 -13.66
C LYS A 24 -23.54 -13.82 -12.25
N LEU A 25 -23.02 -12.60 -12.11
CA LEU A 25 -22.74 -12.00 -10.81
C LEU A 25 -24.00 -11.79 -9.97
N VAL A 26 -25.07 -11.24 -10.56
CA VAL A 26 -26.34 -10.99 -9.85
C VAL A 26 -26.95 -12.31 -9.39
N ALA A 27 -26.99 -13.32 -10.26
CA ALA A 27 -27.50 -14.63 -9.90
C ALA A 27 -26.71 -15.28 -8.74
N LEU A 28 -25.38 -15.12 -8.73
CA LEU A 28 -24.53 -15.60 -7.65
C LEU A 28 -24.81 -14.83 -6.35
N ALA A 29 -24.83 -13.50 -6.39
CA ALA A 29 -25.11 -12.67 -5.21
C ALA A 29 -26.46 -13.00 -4.59
N ASP A 30 -27.53 -13.09 -5.39
CA ASP A 30 -28.87 -13.45 -4.94
C ASP A 30 -28.92 -14.85 -4.31
N ASN A 31 -28.21 -15.81 -4.89
CA ASN A 31 -28.11 -17.16 -4.34
C ASN A 31 -27.43 -17.15 -2.97
N LEU A 32 -26.29 -16.48 -2.85
CA LEU A 32 -25.51 -16.42 -1.61
C LEU A 32 -26.28 -15.69 -0.49
N ILE A 33 -26.90 -14.54 -0.80
CA ILE A 33 -27.75 -13.79 0.13
C ILE A 33 -28.90 -14.66 0.63
N SER A 34 -29.62 -15.32 -0.29
CA SER A 34 -30.75 -16.19 0.05
C SER A 34 -30.33 -17.32 0.98
N ARG A 35 -29.15 -17.92 0.73
CA ARG A 35 -28.59 -18.99 1.57
C ARG A 35 -28.16 -18.51 2.94
N ILE A 36 -27.50 -17.34 3.05
CA ILE A 36 -27.13 -16.76 4.34
C ILE A 36 -28.38 -16.49 5.18
N ASN A 37 -29.40 -15.89 4.59
CA ASN A 37 -30.67 -15.63 5.27
C ASN A 37 -31.36 -16.92 5.71
N ALA A 38 -31.33 -17.97 4.87
CA ALA A 38 -31.87 -19.28 5.24
C ALA A 38 -31.10 -19.94 6.40
N ILE A 39 -29.76 -19.78 6.44
CA ILE A 39 -28.94 -20.22 7.58
C ILE A 39 -29.39 -19.49 8.85
N GLY A 40 -29.53 -18.16 8.78
CA GLY A 40 -30.02 -17.33 9.88
C GLY A 40 -31.32 -17.86 10.49
N ILE A 41 -32.32 -18.09 9.64
CA ILE A 41 -33.62 -18.67 10.05
C ILE A 41 -33.44 -20.05 10.69
N SER A 42 -32.65 -20.95 10.08
CA SER A 42 -32.48 -22.33 10.57
C SER A 42 -31.75 -22.41 11.92
N GLU A 43 -30.87 -21.45 12.19
CA GLU A 43 -30.05 -21.37 13.41
C GLU A 43 -30.67 -20.46 14.48
N GLY A 44 -31.84 -19.86 14.21
CA GLY A 44 -32.50 -18.91 15.11
C GLY A 44 -31.73 -17.60 15.30
N LEU A 45 -30.96 -17.18 14.30
CA LEU A 45 -30.21 -15.93 14.29
C LEU A 45 -31.02 -14.85 13.55
N ASP A 46 -31.22 -13.71 14.19
CA ASP A 46 -31.75 -12.52 13.54
C ASP A 46 -30.62 -11.87 12.72
N ILE A 47 -30.53 -12.20 11.44
CA ILE A 47 -29.52 -11.68 10.53
C ILE A 47 -30.12 -11.39 9.15
N SER A 48 -29.53 -10.43 8.43
CA SER A 48 -29.84 -10.19 7.03
C SER A 48 -28.58 -9.98 6.20
N ALA A 49 -28.43 -10.72 5.10
CA ALA A 49 -27.35 -10.51 4.15
C ALA A 49 -27.68 -9.38 3.16
N ILE A 50 -26.70 -8.52 2.89
CA ILE A 50 -26.79 -7.45 1.89
C ILE A 50 -25.54 -7.43 1.00
N LEU A 51 -25.74 -7.17 -0.29
CA LEU A 51 -24.64 -6.89 -1.21
C LEU A 51 -24.19 -5.44 -1.05
N VAL A 52 -22.88 -5.21 -0.90
CA VAL A 52 -22.31 -3.87 -0.86
C VAL A 52 -21.17 -3.70 -1.89
N GLY A 53 -20.36 -2.65 -1.76
CA GLY A 53 -19.17 -2.46 -2.58
C GLY A 53 -19.44 -1.97 -4.00
N SER A 54 -18.39 -1.96 -4.82
CA SER A 54 -18.46 -1.58 -6.26
C SER A 54 -19.50 -2.40 -7.01
N THR A 55 -19.67 -3.65 -6.58
CA THR A 55 -20.63 -4.58 -7.16
C THR A 55 -22.06 -4.13 -6.95
N ALA A 56 -22.48 -3.83 -5.73
CA ALA A 56 -23.81 -3.24 -5.51
C ALA A 56 -24.02 -1.90 -6.23
N ARG A 57 -22.93 -1.15 -6.48
CA ARG A 57 -22.96 0.22 -7.04
C ARG A 57 -22.84 0.28 -8.56
N GLY A 58 -22.61 -0.85 -9.24
CA GLY A 58 -22.43 -0.90 -10.69
C GLY A 58 -21.11 -0.28 -11.19
N THR A 59 -20.11 -0.14 -10.31
CA THR A 59 -18.84 0.54 -10.58
C THR A 59 -17.63 -0.40 -10.58
N TRP A 60 -17.84 -1.70 -10.80
CA TRP A 60 -16.77 -2.72 -10.87
C TRP A 60 -16.19 -2.85 -12.28
N LEU A 61 -14.88 -3.12 -12.40
CA LEU A 61 -14.25 -3.34 -13.70
C LEU A 61 -14.48 -4.78 -14.17
N SER A 62 -14.66 -4.99 -15.47
CA SER A 62 -14.81 -6.33 -16.06
C SER A 62 -13.58 -7.20 -15.75
N GLY A 63 -13.84 -8.45 -15.36
CA GLY A 63 -12.81 -9.38 -14.89
C GLY A 63 -12.40 -9.19 -13.43
N GLU A 64 -12.82 -8.12 -12.74
CA GLU A 64 -12.81 -8.08 -11.27
C GLU A 64 -14.03 -8.86 -10.79
N HIS A 65 -13.78 -9.99 -10.14
CA HIS A 65 -14.81 -10.92 -9.71
C HIS A 65 -15.00 -10.87 -8.19
N ASP A 66 -14.98 -9.66 -7.61
CA ASP A 66 -15.07 -9.44 -6.17
C ASP A 66 -16.51 -9.12 -5.73
N LEU A 67 -16.96 -9.77 -4.66
CA LEU A 67 -18.31 -9.66 -4.10
C LEU A 67 -18.24 -9.41 -2.60
N ASP A 68 -18.69 -8.23 -2.17
CA ASP A 68 -18.79 -7.91 -0.75
C ASP A 68 -20.20 -8.22 -0.23
N ILE A 69 -20.34 -9.28 0.58
CA ILE A 69 -21.62 -9.65 1.21
C ILE A 69 -21.52 -9.46 2.72
N PHE A 70 -22.31 -8.52 3.22
CA PHE A 70 -22.34 -8.17 4.64
C PHE A 70 -23.46 -8.94 5.34
N ILE A 71 -23.12 -9.59 6.44
CA ILE A 71 -24.05 -10.33 7.31
C ILE A 71 -24.43 -9.40 8.46
N MET A 72 -25.57 -8.74 8.33
CA MET A 72 -26.01 -7.71 9.27
C MET A 72 -26.64 -8.33 10.51
N PHE A 73 -26.11 -8.00 11.68
CA PHE A 73 -26.66 -8.36 13.00
C PHE A 73 -27.35 -7.15 13.64
N PRO A 74 -28.35 -7.36 14.51
CA PRO A 74 -28.96 -6.32 15.31
C PRO A 74 -27.93 -5.51 16.11
N PRO A 75 -28.12 -4.19 16.28
CA PRO A 75 -27.13 -3.36 16.93
C PRO A 75 -27.03 -3.61 18.44
N ASP A 76 -27.97 -4.30 19.08
CA ASP A 76 -27.98 -4.59 20.52
C ASP A 76 -27.16 -5.83 20.92
N VAL A 77 -26.69 -6.65 19.96
CA VAL A 77 -25.81 -7.79 20.27
C VAL A 77 -24.40 -7.35 20.69
N SER A 78 -23.69 -8.20 21.43
CA SER A 78 -22.28 -7.94 21.78
C SER A 78 -21.35 -8.16 20.58
N ARG A 79 -20.19 -7.49 20.61
CA ARG A 79 -19.15 -7.65 19.57
C ARG A 79 -18.64 -9.09 19.50
N GLU A 80 -18.47 -9.74 20.64
CA GLU A 80 -18.05 -11.14 20.74
C GLU A 80 -19.08 -12.07 20.09
N TYR A 81 -20.37 -11.81 20.31
CA TYR A 81 -21.45 -12.59 19.70
C TYR A 81 -21.50 -12.41 18.18
N LEU A 82 -21.37 -11.16 17.69
CA LEU A 82 -21.29 -10.87 16.26
C LEU A 82 -20.10 -11.59 15.61
N GLN A 83 -18.93 -11.56 16.24
CA GLN A 83 -17.74 -12.23 15.72
C GLN A 83 -17.94 -13.75 15.70
N GLU A 84 -18.39 -14.35 16.81
CA GLU A 84 -18.58 -15.79 16.92
C GLU A 84 -19.63 -16.30 15.93
N LYS A 85 -20.84 -15.70 15.95
CA LYS A 85 -21.96 -16.15 15.10
C LYS A 85 -21.79 -15.72 13.66
N GLY A 86 -21.25 -14.53 13.40
CA GLY A 86 -20.94 -14.07 12.05
C GLY A 86 -19.93 -14.97 11.35
N LEU A 87 -18.83 -15.32 12.02
CA LEU A 87 -17.86 -16.28 11.48
C LEU A 87 -18.44 -17.67 11.36
N TYR A 88 -19.28 -18.11 12.30
CA TYR A 88 -19.97 -19.40 12.18
C TYR A 88 -20.80 -19.48 10.89
N VAL A 89 -21.63 -18.46 10.62
CA VAL A 89 -22.44 -18.39 9.39
C VAL A 89 -21.55 -18.32 8.15
N ALA A 90 -20.52 -17.47 8.17
CA ALA A 90 -19.57 -17.33 7.07
C ALA A 90 -18.85 -18.66 6.78
N ARG A 91 -18.37 -19.40 7.81
CA ARG A 91 -17.71 -20.70 7.65
C ARG A 91 -18.66 -21.74 7.06
N LYS A 92 -19.93 -21.74 7.49
CA LYS A 92 -20.95 -22.64 6.97
C LYS A 92 -21.25 -22.38 5.49
N MET A 93 -21.21 -21.11 5.06
CA MET A 93 -21.29 -20.75 3.65
C MET A 93 -20.04 -21.19 2.88
N ALA A 94 -18.86 -20.86 3.40
CA ALA A 94 -17.56 -21.15 2.80
C ALA A 94 -17.25 -22.65 2.69
N ALA A 95 -17.90 -23.52 3.48
CA ALA A 95 -17.80 -24.97 3.34
C ALA A 95 -18.26 -25.50 1.96
N GLN A 96 -18.99 -24.70 1.19
CA GLN A 96 -19.42 -25.02 -0.17
C GLN A 96 -18.62 -24.25 -1.25
N ALA A 97 -17.63 -23.47 -0.84
CA ALA A 97 -16.75 -22.73 -1.73
C ALA A 97 -15.66 -23.64 -2.32
N GLN A 98 -15.06 -23.20 -3.41
CA GLN A 98 -13.92 -23.87 -4.05
C GLN A 98 -12.66 -23.74 -3.18
N SER A 99 -12.51 -22.61 -2.51
CA SER A 99 -11.49 -22.31 -1.51
C SER A 99 -12.01 -21.25 -0.54
N SER A 100 -11.41 -21.16 0.64
CA SER A 100 -11.72 -20.12 1.61
C SER A 100 -10.55 -19.87 2.56
N GLU A 101 -10.39 -18.62 2.97
CA GLU A 101 -9.44 -18.20 3.98
C GLU A 101 -10.06 -17.19 4.94
N GLU A 102 -9.62 -17.24 6.19
CA GLU A 102 -10.01 -16.24 7.18
C GLU A 102 -9.05 -15.06 7.09
N ARG A 103 -9.57 -13.88 6.76
CA ARG A 103 -8.82 -12.62 6.68
C ARG A 103 -9.17 -11.73 7.86
N TYR A 104 -8.33 -10.73 8.11
CA TYR A 104 -8.44 -9.84 9.25
C TYR A 104 -8.38 -8.38 8.81
N ALA A 105 -9.43 -7.63 9.12
CA ALA A 105 -9.45 -6.17 9.08
C ALA A 105 -9.62 -5.64 10.52
N GLU A 106 -10.73 -4.96 10.84
CA GLU A 106 -11.06 -4.57 12.22
C GLU A 106 -11.57 -5.75 13.06
N HIS A 107 -12.20 -6.73 12.42
CA HIS A 107 -12.51 -8.03 12.97
C HIS A 107 -12.36 -9.09 11.87
N PRO A 108 -12.31 -10.38 12.22
CA PRO A 108 -12.12 -11.43 11.24
C PRO A 108 -13.33 -11.51 10.30
N TYR A 109 -13.07 -11.91 9.06
CA TYR A 109 -14.05 -12.19 8.02
C TYR A 109 -13.56 -13.35 7.15
N ILE A 110 -14.41 -13.85 6.26
CA ILE A 110 -14.02 -14.96 5.37
C ILE A 110 -14.03 -14.49 3.93
N ASN A 111 -12.90 -14.65 3.27
CA ASN A 111 -12.81 -14.60 1.82
C ASN A 111 -12.99 -16.03 1.28
N ALA A 112 -13.85 -16.20 0.27
CA ALA A 112 -14.14 -17.51 -0.28
C ALA A 112 -14.45 -17.44 -1.79
N VAL A 113 -14.07 -18.48 -2.54
CA VAL A 113 -14.26 -18.51 -3.99
C VAL A 113 -15.50 -19.31 -4.39
N PHE A 114 -16.47 -18.65 -5.01
CA PHE A 114 -17.69 -19.27 -5.53
C PHE A 114 -17.82 -19.03 -7.04
N ASP A 115 -17.93 -20.10 -7.84
CA ASP A 115 -18.07 -20.03 -9.30
C ASP A 115 -17.00 -19.15 -10.01
N GLY A 116 -15.79 -19.10 -9.44
CA GLY A 116 -14.68 -18.25 -9.89
C GLY A 116 -14.75 -16.78 -9.47
N PHE A 117 -15.65 -16.42 -8.54
CA PHE A 117 -15.72 -15.11 -7.90
C PHE A 117 -15.19 -15.16 -6.46
N GLU A 118 -14.37 -14.18 -6.10
CA GLU A 118 -13.96 -13.96 -4.72
C GLU A 118 -15.08 -13.26 -3.96
N VAL A 119 -15.48 -13.81 -2.82
CA VAL A 119 -16.59 -13.33 -2.00
C VAL A 119 -16.09 -13.07 -0.60
N ASP A 120 -16.19 -11.82 -0.16
CA ASP A 120 -15.94 -11.41 1.21
C ASP A 120 -17.25 -11.48 2.01
N LEU A 121 -17.28 -12.40 2.98
CA LEU A 121 -18.37 -12.62 3.91
C LEU A 121 -18.07 -11.89 5.23
N VAL A 122 -18.62 -10.70 5.39
CA VAL A 122 -18.25 -9.76 6.45
C VAL A 122 -19.38 -9.61 7.47
N PRO A 123 -19.23 -10.07 8.72
CA PRO A 123 -20.17 -9.77 9.80
C PRO A 123 -20.18 -8.26 10.11
N ALA A 124 -21.34 -7.63 10.27
CA ALA A 124 -21.42 -6.20 10.60
C ALA A 124 -22.68 -5.88 11.41
N PHE A 125 -22.70 -4.75 12.12
CA PHE A 125 -23.88 -4.27 12.83
C PHE A 125 -24.82 -3.48 11.90
N GLY A 126 -26.10 -3.84 11.92
CA GLY A 126 -27.19 -3.12 11.26
C GLY A 126 -27.63 -1.90 12.07
N VAL A 127 -26.78 -0.89 12.13
CA VAL A 127 -27.09 0.37 12.84
C VAL A 127 -28.03 1.26 12.02
N ALA A 128 -28.83 2.10 12.69
CA ALA A 128 -29.84 2.92 12.02
C ALA A 128 -29.24 4.19 11.37
N SER A 129 -28.12 4.69 11.91
CA SER A 129 -27.43 5.88 11.41
C SER A 129 -25.91 5.72 11.46
N ALA A 130 -25.20 6.48 10.61
CA ALA A 130 -23.74 6.47 10.58
C ALA A 130 -23.10 7.00 11.88
N SER A 131 -23.82 7.79 12.69
CA SER A 131 -23.38 8.22 14.01
C SER A 131 -23.40 7.11 15.08
N GLU A 132 -24.03 5.98 14.79
CA GLU A 132 -24.19 4.85 15.73
C GLU A 132 -23.26 3.67 15.40
N ILE A 133 -22.37 3.82 14.42
CA ILE A 133 -21.42 2.76 14.03
C ILE A 133 -20.58 2.30 15.22
N LYS A 134 -20.34 0.99 15.30
CA LYS A 134 -19.54 0.36 16.36
C LYS A 134 -18.19 -0.13 15.86
N SER A 135 -18.06 -0.27 14.55
CA SER A 135 -16.87 -0.62 13.80
C SER A 135 -16.85 0.13 12.47
N ALA A 136 -15.69 0.19 11.83
CA ALA A 136 -15.51 0.82 10.53
C ALA A 136 -16.33 0.15 9.44
N VAL A 137 -16.57 -1.18 9.51
CA VAL A 137 -17.34 -1.92 8.51
C VAL A 137 -18.83 -1.58 8.56
N ASP A 138 -19.37 -1.20 9.72
CA ASP A 138 -20.78 -0.79 9.86
C ASP A 138 -21.11 0.47 9.03
N ARG A 139 -20.08 1.21 8.59
CA ARG A 139 -20.22 2.40 7.75
C ARG A 139 -20.52 2.05 6.29
N THR A 140 -20.09 0.89 5.81
CA THR A 140 -20.17 0.48 4.39
C THR A 140 -21.60 0.53 3.81
N PRO A 141 -22.66 0.10 4.52
CA PRO A 141 -24.03 0.25 4.03
C PRO A 141 -24.45 1.71 3.79
N PHE A 142 -23.98 2.65 4.62
CA PHE A 142 -24.24 4.08 4.42
C PHE A 142 -23.46 4.64 3.23
N HIS A 143 -22.22 4.21 3.03
CA HIS A 143 -21.45 4.53 1.82
C HIS A 143 -22.20 4.09 0.57
N ASN A 144 -22.70 2.85 0.58
CA ASN A 144 -23.50 2.32 -0.51
C ASN A 144 -24.74 3.15 -0.80
N LYS A 145 -25.53 3.47 0.23
CA LYS A 145 -26.71 4.33 0.09
C LYS A 145 -26.36 5.71 -0.46
N PHE A 146 -25.28 6.31 0.04
CA PHE A 146 -24.82 7.63 -0.41
C PHE A 146 -24.46 7.60 -1.90
N VAL A 147 -23.61 6.67 -2.32
CA VAL A 147 -23.14 6.58 -3.70
C VAL A 147 -24.28 6.22 -4.65
N LEU A 148 -25.10 5.21 -4.34
CA LEU A 148 -26.21 4.80 -5.21
C LEU A 148 -27.17 5.96 -5.54
N SER A 149 -27.38 6.88 -4.60
CA SER A 149 -28.24 8.05 -4.82
C SER A 149 -27.67 9.12 -5.76
N ARG A 150 -26.38 9.04 -6.10
CA ARG A 150 -25.62 10.09 -6.81
C ARG A 150 -24.78 9.58 -7.99
N ILE A 151 -24.59 8.28 -8.13
CA ILE A 151 -23.69 7.68 -9.14
C ILE A 151 -24.35 7.40 -10.48
N GLN A 152 -25.68 7.50 -10.56
CA GLN A 152 -26.44 7.26 -11.79
C GLN A 152 -25.95 8.17 -12.91
N GLU A 153 -25.77 7.61 -14.10
CA GLU A 153 -25.30 8.29 -15.33
C GLU A 153 -23.79 8.62 -15.36
N ILE A 154 -23.07 8.46 -14.25
CA ILE A 154 -21.62 8.74 -14.15
C ILE A 154 -20.79 7.49 -13.83
N GLU A 155 -21.39 6.30 -13.88
CA GLU A 155 -20.71 5.04 -13.58
C GLU A 155 -19.52 4.80 -14.53
N ASP A 156 -19.69 5.11 -15.82
CA ASP A 156 -18.64 4.95 -16.83
C ASP A 156 -17.43 5.85 -16.54
N ASP A 157 -17.65 7.06 -15.99
CA ASP A 157 -16.57 7.95 -15.58
C ASP A 157 -15.82 7.41 -14.33
N VAL A 158 -16.52 6.73 -13.43
CA VAL A 158 -15.88 5.99 -12.32
C VAL A 158 -15.00 4.85 -12.86
N LEU A 159 -15.52 4.05 -13.79
CA LEU A 159 -14.74 2.96 -14.40
C LEU A 159 -13.48 3.49 -15.10
N LEU A 160 -13.61 4.58 -15.86
CA LEU A 160 -12.48 5.24 -16.50
C LEU A 160 -11.45 5.73 -15.48
N LEU A 161 -11.88 6.38 -14.41
CA LEU A 161 -10.96 6.88 -13.38
C LEU A 161 -10.25 5.74 -12.65
N LYS A 162 -10.97 4.66 -12.27
CA LYS A 162 -10.36 3.46 -11.69
C LYS A 162 -9.30 2.87 -12.62
N GLN A 163 -9.63 2.68 -13.89
CA GLN A 163 -8.70 2.12 -14.86
C GLN A 163 -7.49 3.02 -15.11
N PHE A 164 -7.68 4.34 -15.17
CA PHE A 164 -6.59 5.30 -15.32
C PHE A 164 -5.63 5.24 -14.12
N LEU A 165 -6.16 5.23 -12.89
CA LEU A 165 -5.36 5.13 -11.68
C LEU A 165 -4.62 3.79 -11.60
N LYS A 166 -5.23 2.69 -12.08
CA LYS A 166 -4.57 1.39 -12.23
C LYS A 166 -3.42 1.44 -13.22
N GLY A 167 -3.64 2.01 -14.42
CA GLY A 167 -2.59 2.16 -15.42
C GLY A 167 -1.43 3.04 -14.96
N CYS A 168 -1.72 4.03 -14.10
CA CYS A 168 -0.71 4.87 -13.45
C CYS A 168 -0.04 4.22 -12.22
N GLY A 169 -0.49 3.04 -11.77
CA GLY A 169 0.07 2.35 -10.60
C GLY A 169 -0.22 3.03 -9.26
N VAL A 170 -1.36 3.72 -9.14
CA VAL A 170 -1.78 4.47 -7.95
C VAL A 170 -3.16 4.07 -7.42
N TYR A 171 -3.82 3.06 -7.99
CA TYR A 171 -5.10 2.53 -7.52
C TYR A 171 -4.91 1.43 -6.47
N GLY A 172 -5.70 1.48 -5.40
CA GLY A 172 -5.62 0.55 -4.28
C GLY A 172 -5.17 1.23 -2.99
N SER A 173 -5.91 1.05 -1.90
CA SER A 173 -5.61 1.65 -0.58
C SER A 173 -4.95 0.70 0.40
N GLU A 174 -4.67 -0.53 -0.03
CA GLU A 174 -3.91 -1.51 0.72
C GLU A 174 -2.49 -1.01 1.02
N LEU A 175 -1.90 -1.56 2.08
CA LEU A 175 -0.61 -1.12 2.62
C LEU A 175 0.57 -1.36 1.67
N ARG A 176 0.35 -2.11 0.59
CA ARG A 176 1.30 -2.27 -0.50
C ARG A 176 1.33 -1.06 -1.44
N THR A 177 0.17 -0.45 -1.71
CA THR A 177 0.03 0.58 -2.74
C THR A 177 -0.02 1.99 -2.16
N HIS A 178 -0.69 2.20 -1.01
CA HIS A 178 -0.93 3.53 -0.42
C HIS A 178 -1.53 4.53 -1.43
N GLY A 179 -2.50 4.08 -2.22
CA GLY A 179 -3.10 4.79 -3.34
C GLY A 179 -4.59 5.12 -3.12
N PHE A 180 -5.31 5.27 -4.24
CA PHE A 180 -6.71 5.67 -4.26
C PHE A 180 -7.64 4.47 -4.07
N SER A 181 -8.46 4.48 -3.01
CA SER A 181 -9.50 3.46 -2.79
C SER A 181 -10.64 3.59 -3.79
N GLY A 182 -11.35 2.49 -4.07
CA GLY A 182 -12.53 2.52 -4.95
C GLY A 182 -13.61 3.51 -4.49
N TYR A 183 -13.81 3.65 -3.17
CA TYR A 183 -14.76 4.62 -2.61
C TYR A 183 -14.27 6.07 -2.78
N LEU A 184 -12.98 6.34 -2.59
CA LEU A 184 -12.41 7.67 -2.88
C LEU A 184 -12.62 8.05 -4.35
N VAL A 185 -12.40 7.11 -5.27
CA VAL A 185 -12.62 7.34 -6.70
C VAL A 185 -14.07 7.70 -7.01
N GLU A 186 -15.03 6.97 -6.45
CA GLU A 186 -16.46 7.27 -6.61
C GLU A 186 -16.80 8.67 -6.09
N LEU A 187 -16.30 9.04 -4.90
CA LEU A 187 -16.54 10.36 -4.31
C LEU A 187 -15.94 11.51 -5.14
N LEU A 188 -14.75 11.29 -5.73
CA LEU A 188 -14.14 12.28 -6.62
C LEU A 188 -15.00 12.51 -7.86
N VAL A 189 -15.50 11.45 -8.50
CA VAL A 189 -16.39 11.60 -9.66
C VAL A 189 -17.72 12.25 -9.26
N ILE A 190 -18.30 11.91 -8.11
CA ILE A 190 -19.50 12.57 -7.58
C ILE A 190 -19.27 14.07 -7.35
N GLN A 191 -18.12 14.45 -6.80
CA GLN A 191 -17.79 15.84 -6.51
C GLN A 191 -17.58 16.68 -7.78
N TYR A 192 -16.86 16.13 -8.76
CA TYR A 192 -16.43 16.89 -9.94
C TYR A 192 -17.33 16.68 -11.17
N GLY A 193 -18.10 15.59 -11.23
CA GLY A 193 -19.11 15.30 -12.25
C GLY A 193 -18.68 14.35 -13.37
N SER A 194 -17.39 14.25 -13.68
CA SER A 194 -16.89 13.37 -14.75
C SER A 194 -15.41 13.05 -14.58
N PHE A 195 -14.92 12.02 -15.30
CA PHE A 195 -13.50 11.65 -15.34
C PHE A 195 -12.62 12.84 -15.73
N MET A 196 -13.03 13.59 -16.76
CA MET A 196 -12.28 14.73 -17.27
C MET A 196 -12.19 15.86 -16.23
N GLN A 197 -13.30 16.18 -15.57
CA GLN A 197 -13.31 17.23 -14.55
C GLN A 197 -12.48 16.85 -13.32
N VAL A 198 -12.40 15.55 -12.97
CA VAL A 198 -11.48 15.09 -11.94
C VAL A 198 -10.03 15.36 -12.35
N LEU A 199 -9.62 15.02 -13.58
CA LEU A 199 -8.25 15.27 -14.04
C LEU A 199 -7.89 16.76 -14.08
N GLU A 200 -8.82 17.59 -14.58
CA GLU A 200 -8.66 19.04 -14.63
C GLU A 200 -8.50 19.63 -13.23
N ALA A 201 -9.35 19.23 -12.28
CA ALA A 201 -9.24 19.67 -10.90
C ALA A 201 -7.94 19.21 -10.23
N THR A 202 -7.51 17.97 -10.52
CA THR A 202 -6.29 17.37 -9.95
C THR A 202 -5.04 18.16 -10.32
N CYS A 203 -5.01 18.77 -11.51
CA CYS A 203 -3.88 19.59 -11.96
C CYS A 203 -3.60 20.80 -11.04
N GLU A 204 -4.63 21.30 -10.37
CA GLU A 204 -4.59 22.47 -9.46
C GLU A 204 -4.43 22.09 -7.99
N TRP A 205 -4.45 20.80 -7.66
CA TRP A 205 -4.30 20.33 -6.28
C TRP A 205 -2.93 20.69 -5.69
N LYS A 206 -2.91 20.78 -4.37
CA LYS A 206 -1.70 20.93 -3.55
C LYS A 206 -1.82 20.01 -2.34
N PRO A 207 -0.70 19.54 -1.76
CA PRO A 207 -0.74 18.80 -0.51
C PRO A 207 -1.50 19.58 0.58
N GLY A 208 -2.37 18.89 1.31
CA GLY A 208 -3.29 19.47 2.28
C GLY A 208 -4.62 19.96 1.69
N MET A 209 -4.91 19.66 0.42
CA MET A 209 -6.21 19.97 -0.19
C MET A 209 -7.34 19.26 0.56
N THR A 210 -8.43 19.97 0.84
CA THR A 210 -9.64 19.42 1.47
C THR A 210 -10.82 19.46 0.53
N ILE A 211 -11.51 18.33 0.41
CA ILE A 211 -12.74 18.13 -0.36
C ILE A 211 -13.81 17.66 0.62
N ASP A 212 -14.88 18.45 0.75
CA ASP A 212 -16.00 18.18 1.65
C ASP A 212 -17.32 18.40 0.89
N ILE A 213 -17.94 17.30 0.45
CA ILE A 213 -19.16 17.31 -0.37
C ILE A 213 -20.36 17.85 0.44
N GLU A 214 -20.48 17.42 1.70
CA GLU A 214 -21.62 17.73 2.56
C GLU A 214 -21.36 18.97 3.44
N LYS A 215 -20.15 19.54 3.41
CA LYS A 215 -19.72 20.73 4.17
C LYS A 215 -19.91 20.55 5.68
N HIS A 216 -19.51 19.39 6.18
CA HIS A 216 -19.78 18.93 7.54
C HIS A 216 -18.53 18.55 8.33
N ALA A 217 -17.31 18.78 7.80
CA ALA A 217 -16.06 18.46 8.47
C ALA A 217 -16.04 18.90 9.94
N SER A 218 -15.68 17.97 10.82
CA SER A 218 -15.60 18.19 12.27
C SER A 218 -14.17 18.16 12.82
N ILE A 219 -13.22 17.61 12.05
CA ILE A 219 -11.82 17.44 12.44
C ILE A 219 -10.92 17.91 11.29
N ALA A 220 -9.80 18.54 11.64
CA ALA A 220 -8.73 18.85 10.69
C ALA A 220 -7.78 17.66 10.56
N HIS A 221 -7.38 17.36 9.33
CA HIS A 221 -6.45 16.28 9.00
C HIS A 221 -5.22 16.87 8.30
N ASP A 222 -4.04 16.32 8.59
CA ASP A 222 -2.75 16.75 8.01
C ASP A 222 -2.32 15.85 6.83
N ASP A 223 -3.25 15.05 6.30
CA ASP A 223 -3.01 14.14 5.19
C ASP A 223 -2.78 14.88 3.86
N PRO A 224 -2.07 14.28 2.89
CA PRO A 224 -1.81 14.91 1.58
C PRO A 224 -3.08 15.34 0.84
N LEU A 225 -4.14 14.55 0.97
CA LEU A 225 -5.48 14.86 0.50
C LEU A 225 -6.47 14.52 1.63
N VAL A 226 -7.39 15.44 1.90
CA VAL A 226 -8.47 15.23 2.87
C VAL A 226 -9.78 15.14 2.09
N MET A 227 -10.33 13.94 2.00
CA MET A 227 -11.68 13.70 1.48
C MET A 227 -12.58 13.40 2.67
N VAL A 228 -13.37 14.38 3.10
CA VAL A 228 -14.28 14.21 4.23
C VAL A 228 -15.35 13.19 3.84
N ASP A 229 -15.51 12.16 4.66
CA ASP A 229 -16.49 11.10 4.43
C ASP A 229 -17.91 11.67 4.56
N PRO A 230 -18.73 11.65 3.50
CA PRO A 230 -20.08 12.23 3.54
C PRO A 230 -21.01 11.60 4.58
N THR A 231 -20.64 10.43 5.10
CA THR A 231 -21.40 9.71 6.15
C THR A 231 -20.79 9.87 7.54
N ASP A 232 -19.57 10.40 7.64
CA ASP A 232 -18.84 10.57 8.90
C ASP A 232 -17.94 11.82 8.87
N PRO A 233 -18.36 12.93 9.52
CA PRO A 233 -17.65 14.21 9.46
C PRO A 233 -16.25 14.19 10.12
N ALA A 234 -15.89 13.13 10.83
CA ALA A 234 -14.60 12.99 11.51
C ALA A 234 -13.60 12.14 10.72
N ARG A 235 -14.01 11.56 9.58
CA ARG A 235 -13.21 10.61 8.81
C ARG A 235 -12.67 11.21 7.52
N ASN A 236 -11.38 10.99 7.29
CA ASN A 236 -10.75 11.17 5.98
C ASN A 236 -10.78 9.85 5.18
N VAL A 237 -11.48 9.83 4.05
CA VAL A 237 -11.54 8.69 3.11
C VAL A 237 -10.18 8.44 2.45
N ALA A 238 -9.35 9.47 2.30
CA ALA A 238 -8.04 9.42 1.66
C ALA A 238 -6.87 9.18 2.64
N ALA A 239 -7.14 8.75 3.88
CA ALA A 239 -6.10 8.57 4.91
C ALA A 239 -4.97 7.58 4.53
N ALA A 240 -5.23 6.63 3.63
CA ALA A 240 -4.22 5.68 3.13
C ALA A 240 -3.41 6.22 1.94
N LEU A 241 -3.79 7.35 1.35
CA LEU A 241 -3.15 7.90 0.16
C LEU A 241 -1.85 8.60 0.54
N SER A 242 -0.73 8.09 0.05
CA SER A 242 0.58 8.71 0.26
C SER A 242 0.76 9.97 -0.60
N LEU A 243 1.64 10.87 -0.13
CA LEU A 243 2.00 12.09 -0.86
C LEU A 243 2.57 11.77 -2.25
N ASP A 244 3.40 10.73 -2.36
CA ASP A 244 4.02 10.32 -3.62
C ASP A 244 2.96 9.86 -4.62
N LYS A 245 2.01 9.02 -4.19
CA LYS A 245 0.93 8.53 -5.07
C LYS A 245 -0.02 9.65 -5.50
N LEU A 246 -0.30 10.62 -4.62
CA LEU A 246 -1.02 11.84 -4.97
C LEU A 246 -0.25 12.63 -6.05
N CYS A 247 1.05 12.87 -5.85
CA CYS A 247 1.87 13.62 -6.79
C CYS A 247 2.01 12.92 -8.15
N ILE A 248 2.17 11.58 -8.17
CA ILE A 248 2.18 10.79 -9.39
C ILE A 248 0.86 10.95 -10.14
N PHE A 249 -0.29 10.89 -9.46
CA PHE A 249 -1.58 11.12 -10.12
C PHE A 249 -1.68 12.53 -10.70
N MET A 250 -1.24 13.56 -9.97
CA MET A 250 -1.23 14.94 -10.47
C MET A 250 -0.35 15.11 -11.72
N ASP A 251 0.82 14.47 -11.75
CA ASP A 251 1.71 14.49 -12.91
C ASP A 251 1.08 13.78 -14.11
N LYS A 252 0.58 12.55 -13.92
CA LYS A 252 -0.05 11.76 -14.98
C LYS A 252 -1.32 12.40 -15.53
N ALA A 253 -2.10 13.09 -14.69
CA ALA A 253 -3.25 13.87 -15.14
C ALA A 253 -2.82 15.00 -16.09
N ARG A 254 -1.76 15.74 -15.75
CA ARG A 254 -1.22 16.81 -16.61
C ARG A 254 -0.68 16.27 -17.93
N GLU A 255 0.05 15.15 -17.89
CA GLU A 255 0.58 14.52 -19.09
C GLU A 255 -0.54 14.04 -20.02
N PHE A 256 -1.56 13.34 -19.48
CA PHE A 256 -2.69 12.86 -20.26
C PHE A 256 -3.53 13.99 -20.85
N LEU A 257 -3.80 15.06 -20.10
CA LEU A 257 -4.55 16.21 -20.63
C LEU A 257 -3.79 16.94 -21.74
N LYS A 258 -2.44 16.93 -21.69
CA LYS A 258 -1.59 17.54 -22.72
C LYS A 258 -1.44 16.66 -23.96
N ASN A 259 -1.27 15.35 -23.78
CA ASN A 259 -1.07 14.37 -24.83
C ASN A 259 -1.83 13.08 -24.49
N PRO A 260 -3.12 12.98 -24.85
CA PRO A 260 -3.97 11.88 -24.44
C PRO A 260 -3.63 10.61 -25.20
N GLU A 261 -3.28 9.55 -24.47
CA GLU A 261 -2.93 8.25 -25.08
C GLU A 261 -3.61 7.08 -24.35
N ALA A 262 -3.91 6.01 -25.08
CA ALA A 262 -4.51 4.80 -24.51
C ALA A 262 -3.65 4.05 -23.46
N PRO A 263 -2.29 4.07 -23.50
CA PRO A 263 -1.46 3.37 -22.52
C PRO A 263 -1.63 3.82 -21.07
N TYR A 264 -2.12 5.03 -20.80
CA TYR A 264 -2.42 5.47 -19.42
C TYR A 264 -3.49 4.62 -18.72
N PHE A 265 -4.29 3.87 -19.50
CA PHE A 265 -5.31 2.96 -18.99
C PHE A 265 -4.83 1.50 -18.96
N SER A 266 -3.53 1.23 -19.16
CA SER A 266 -3.01 -0.13 -19.23
C SER A 266 -1.79 -0.24 -18.32
N MET A 267 -1.76 -1.26 -17.45
CA MET A 267 -0.51 -1.58 -16.76
C MET A 267 0.51 -2.02 -17.80
N GLN A 268 1.66 -1.35 -17.84
CA GLN A 268 2.73 -1.79 -18.71
C GLN A 268 3.26 -3.11 -18.19
N ALA A 269 3.22 -4.14 -19.04
CA ALA A 269 3.84 -5.41 -18.71
C ALA A 269 5.33 -5.17 -18.45
N VAL A 270 5.78 -5.43 -17.23
CA VAL A 270 7.18 -5.32 -16.88
C VAL A 270 7.86 -6.56 -17.44
N VAL A 271 8.81 -6.35 -18.35
CA VAL A 271 9.66 -7.43 -18.84
C VAL A 271 10.66 -7.77 -17.72
N PRO A 272 10.78 -9.06 -17.31
CA PRO A 272 11.80 -9.50 -16.37
C PRO A 272 13.18 -9.01 -16.78
N LEU A 273 13.96 -8.49 -15.83
CA LEU A 273 15.33 -8.08 -16.09
C LEU A 273 16.24 -9.29 -16.36
N GLU A 274 16.80 -9.33 -17.56
CA GLU A 274 17.79 -10.33 -17.99
C GLU A 274 19.13 -10.15 -17.26
N ASP A 275 19.87 -11.25 -17.07
CA ASP A 275 21.16 -11.23 -16.36
C ASP A 275 22.19 -10.30 -17.04
N SER A 276 22.20 -10.24 -18.38
CA SER A 276 23.07 -9.33 -19.13
C SER A 276 22.72 -7.86 -18.90
N ASP A 277 21.43 -7.54 -18.86
CA ASP A 277 20.95 -6.18 -18.67
C ASP A 277 21.22 -5.70 -17.25
N PHE A 278 21.03 -6.57 -16.25
CA PHE A 278 21.42 -6.27 -14.86
C PHE A 278 22.90 -5.90 -14.76
N LYS A 279 23.79 -6.70 -15.37
CA LYS A 279 25.23 -6.43 -15.34
C LYS A 279 25.59 -5.13 -16.05
N ASN A 280 24.95 -4.84 -17.18
CA ASN A 280 25.14 -3.57 -17.90
C ASN A 280 24.70 -2.38 -17.05
N ILE A 281 23.50 -2.44 -16.45
CA ILE A 281 22.98 -1.39 -15.57
C ILE A 281 23.93 -1.14 -14.40
N MET A 282 24.39 -2.19 -13.72
CA MET A 282 25.33 -2.06 -12.60
C MET A 282 26.67 -1.48 -13.04
N GLY A 283 27.19 -1.90 -14.20
CA GLY A 283 28.42 -1.37 -14.77
C GLY A 283 28.33 0.11 -15.15
N GLU A 284 27.20 0.54 -15.71
CA GLU A 284 26.95 1.94 -16.08
C GLU A 284 26.76 2.85 -14.86
N ARG A 285 26.04 2.36 -13.83
CA ARG A 285 25.74 3.14 -12.63
C ARG A 285 26.94 3.28 -11.70
N GLY A 286 27.79 2.25 -11.61
CA GLY A 286 28.95 2.24 -10.72
C GLY A 286 28.61 2.29 -9.22
N THR A 287 27.35 2.04 -8.87
CA THR A 287 26.84 1.93 -7.50
C THR A 287 27.00 0.50 -6.99
N ALA A 288 26.70 0.28 -5.70
CA ALA A 288 26.66 -1.05 -5.11
C ALA A 288 25.23 -1.43 -4.75
N LEU A 289 24.83 -2.65 -5.09
CA LEU A 289 23.58 -3.23 -4.61
C LEU A 289 23.85 -4.15 -3.42
N ILE A 290 23.01 -4.02 -2.40
CA ILE A 290 22.97 -4.93 -1.27
C ILE A 290 21.53 -5.31 -0.94
N ALA A 291 21.30 -6.56 -0.56
CA ALA A 291 19.97 -7.02 -0.18
C ALA A 291 20.00 -7.97 1.00
N ILE A 292 18.86 -8.02 1.67
CA ILE A 292 18.58 -8.92 2.78
C ILE A 292 17.48 -9.86 2.32
N GLU A 293 17.81 -11.13 2.14
CA GLU A 293 16.88 -12.19 1.77
C GLU A 293 16.55 -13.05 3.00
N PHE A 294 15.27 -13.36 3.20
CA PHE A 294 14.81 -14.27 4.25
C PHE A 294 13.49 -14.95 3.88
N THR A 295 13.11 -15.99 4.63
CA THR A 295 11.83 -16.67 4.43
C THR A 295 10.66 -15.78 4.86
N THR A 296 9.71 -15.56 3.97
CA THR A 296 8.52 -14.75 4.25
C THR A 296 7.74 -15.36 5.41
N PRO A 297 7.39 -14.57 6.46
CA PRO A 297 6.50 -15.03 7.52
C PRO A 297 5.13 -15.41 6.95
N ASP A 298 4.55 -16.51 7.45
CA ASP A 298 3.20 -16.96 7.09
C ASP A 298 2.14 -16.06 7.75
N VAL A 299 1.91 -14.91 7.12
CA VAL A 299 0.92 -13.89 7.50
C VAL A 299 0.37 -13.24 6.23
N VAL A 300 -0.84 -12.69 6.31
CA VAL A 300 -1.46 -11.94 5.21
C VAL A 300 -0.65 -10.69 4.82
N GLU A 301 -0.77 -10.25 3.57
CA GLU A 301 0.00 -9.11 3.02
C GLU A 301 -0.14 -7.83 3.87
N ASP A 302 -1.35 -7.54 4.36
CA ASP A 302 -1.64 -6.38 5.22
C ASP A 302 -0.90 -6.41 6.56
N VAL A 303 -0.48 -7.58 7.02
CA VAL A 303 0.38 -7.72 8.21
C VAL A 303 1.86 -7.72 7.81
N LEU A 304 2.19 -8.23 6.63
CA LEU A 304 3.56 -8.38 6.14
C LEU A 304 4.19 -7.05 5.70
N TYR A 305 3.59 -6.36 4.73
CA TYR A 305 4.18 -5.17 4.09
C TYR A 305 4.50 -4.03 5.08
N PRO A 306 3.65 -3.70 6.07
CA PRO A 306 4.01 -2.70 7.08
C PRO A 306 5.27 -3.05 7.87
N GLN A 307 5.52 -4.33 8.11
CA GLN A 307 6.74 -4.78 8.79
C GLN A 307 7.95 -4.73 7.87
N LEU A 308 7.78 -5.07 6.58
CA LEU A 308 8.84 -4.94 5.57
C LEU A 308 9.25 -3.47 5.39
N HIS A 309 8.31 -2.53 5.28
CA HIS A 309 8.62 -1.11 5.17
C HIS A 309 9.26 -0.55 6.45
N LYS A 310 8.78 -0.97 7.63
CA LYS A 310 9.43 -0.61 8.89
C LYS A 310 10.88 -1.08 8.95
N MET A 311 11.14 -2.31 8.50
CA MET A 311 12.49 -2.85 8.39
C MET A 311 13.31 -2.07 7.36
N GLU A 312 12.74 -1.78 6.19
CA GLU A 312 13.36 -1.00 5.12
C GLU A 312 13.83 0.37 5.62
N ASP A 313 12.95 1.11 6.28
CA ASP A 313 13.25 2.43 6.86
C ASP A 313 14.34 2.33 7.95
N SER A 314 14.22 1.36 8.86
CA SER A 314 15.19 1.19 9.93
C SER A 314 16.57 0.79 9.42
N VAL A 315 16.64 -0.02 8.35
CA VAL A 315 17.91 -0.42 7.72
C VAL A 315 18.49 0.75 6.92
N ARG A 316 17.67 1.52 6.19
CA ARG A 316 18.09 2.74 5.49
C ARG A 316 18.72 3.73 6.47
N GLU A 317 18.05 4.03 7.57
CA GLU A 317 18.60 4.90 8.63
C GLU A 317 19.89 4.35 9.22
N MET A 318 19.99 3.03 9.40
CA MET A 318 21.22 2.41 9.89
C MET A 318 22.37 2.60 8.91
N LEU A 319 22.17 2.31 7.62
CA LEU A 319 23.18 2.48 6.56
C LEU A 319 23.67 3.94 6.54
N GLU A 320 22.75 4.91 6.52
CA GLU A 320 23.06 6.34 6.53
C GLU A 320 23.82 6.78 7.79
N ARG A 321 23.43 6.29 8.98
CA ARG A 321 24.16 6.58 10.24
C ARG A 321 25.63 6.11 10.21
N TYR A 322 25.92 5.06 9.44
CA TYR A 322 27.27 4.52 9.23
C TYR A 322 27.96 5.08 7.97
N ASP A 323 27.41 6.16 7.38
CA ASP A 323 27.89 6.87 6.18
C ASP A 323 27.75 6.10 4.86
N PHE A 324 26.98 5.00 4.82
CA PHE A 324 26.61 4.35 3.56
C PHE A 324 25.41 5.08 2.97
N ARG A 325 25.68 5.97 2.02
CA ARG A 325 24.66 6.76 1.34
C ARG A 325 23.77 5.87 0.48
N VAL A 326 22.47 5.91 0.72
CA VAL A 326 21.44 5.13 0.02
C VAL A 326 20.79 6.00 -1.05
N TYR A 327 20.81 5.54 -2.30
CA TYR A 327 20.13 6.20 -3.42
C TYR A 327 18.71 5.70 -3.63
N ASN A 328 18.50 4.40 -3.43
CA ASN A 328 17.20 3.78 -3.66
C ASN A 328 17.03 2.58 -2.73
N SER A 329 15.79 2.23 -2.45
CA SER A 329 15.44 1.01 -1.75
C SER A 329 14.09 0.47 -2.20
N GLY A 330 13.87 -0.82 -1.98
CA GLY A 330 12.59 -1.44 -2.26
C GLY A 330 12.43 -2.78 -1.58
N VAL A 331 11.16 -3.21 -1.49
CA VAL A 331 10.74 -4.48 -0.91
C VAL A 331 10.09 -5.35 -1.97
N TRP A 332 10.39 -6.64 -1.93
CA TRP A 332 9.71 -7.67 -2.69
C TRP A 332 9.42 -8.85 -1.76
N ALA A 333 8.26 -9.47 -1.88
CA ALA A 333 7.91 -10.64 -1.08
C ALA A 333 7.00 -11.59 -1.85
N GLU A 334 7.39 -12.87 -1.84
CA GLU A 334 6.60 -14.04 -2.24
C GLU A 334 6.89 -15.14 -1.18
N GLU A 335 7.36 -16.33 -1.57
CA GLU A 335 7.90 -17.33 -0.61
C GLU A 335 9.14 -16.82 0.15
N LYS A 336 9.93 -15.97 -0.51
CA LYS A 336 11.04 -15.22 0.06
C LYS A 336 10.72 -13.73 0.08
N ALA A 337 11.20 -13.05 1.12
CA ALA A 337 11.16 -11.60 1.22
C ALA A 337 12.57 -11.05 1.02
N VAL A 338 12.67 -9.99 0.22
CA VAL A 338 13.93 -9.36 -0.17
C VAL A 338 13.80 -7.85 0.00
N LEU A 339 14.69 -7.27 0.81
CA LEU A 339 14.89 -5.82 0.88
C LEU A 339 16.13 -5.47 0.07
N VAL A 340 15.99 -4.62 -0.95
CA VAL A 340 17.10 -4.20 -1.80
C VAL A 340 17.44 -2.74 -1.51
N PHE A 341 18.73 -2.43 -1.42
CA PHE A 341 19.27 -1.09 -1.26
C PHE A 341 20.34 -0.84 -2.31
N GLU A 342 20.26 0.32 -2.95
CA GLU A 342 21.32 0.84 -3.82
C GLU A 342 22.14 1.88 -3.05
N LEU A 343 23.43 1.64 -2.96
CA LEU A 343 24.39 2.47 -2.24
C LEU A 343 25.31 3.21 -3.21
N GLU A 344 25.73 4.41 -2.82
CA GLU A 344 26.80 5.13 -3.51
C GLU A 344 28.09 4.29 -3.58
N SER A 345 28.39 3.55 -2.52
CA SER A 345 29.44 2.52 -2.50
C SER A 345 29.15 1.48 -1.41
N GLY A 346 29.41 0.21 -1.72
CA GLY A 346 29.37 -0.88 -0.74
C GLY A 346 30.63 -0.96 0.14
N SER A 347 31.67 -0.20 -0.22
CA SER A 347 32.95 -0.13 0.47
C SER A 347 33.35 1.31 0.77
N LEU A 348 33.66 1.59 2.03
CA LEU A 348 34.13 2.89 2.49
C LEU A 348 35.58 2.79 2.96
N PRO A 349 36.37 3.86 2.82
CA PRO A 349 37.70 3.93 3.42
C PRO A 349 37.65 3.70 4.94
N ALA A 350 38.73 3.20 5.54
CA ALA A 350 38.80 3.05 7.00
C ALA A 350 38.64 4.40 7.75
N LEU A 351 38.99 5.53 7.13
CA LEU A 351 39.03 6.84 7.78
C LEU A 351 37.69 7.58 7.77
N LYS A 352 37.07 7.77 8.94
CA LYS A 352 35.87 8.59 9.16
C LYS A 352 36.20 9.91 9.81
N LYS A 353 35.66 11.01 9.28
CA LYS A 353 35.69 12.31 9.95
C LYS A 353 34.61 12.36 11.01
N HIS A 354 35.00 12.63 12.26
CA HIS A 354 34.09 12.76 13.38
C HIS A 354 34.08 14.21 13.86
N ALA A 355 32.92 14.86 13.71
CA ALA A 355 32.70 16.22 14.20
C ALA A 355 32.35 16.19 15.68
N GLY A 356 33.13 16.95 16.45
CA GLY A 356 32.92 17.20 17.86
C GLY A 356 32.14 18.50 18.13
N PRO A 357 32.12 18.93 19.40
CA PRO A 357 31.41 20.14 19.80
C PRO A 357 32.08 21.41 19.26
N HIS A 358 31.33 22.51 19.34
CA HIS A 358 31.90 23.84 19.10
C HIS A 358 32.95 24.20 20.15
N VAL A 359 33.93 25.02 19.76
CA VAL A 359 35.09 25.35 20.61
C VAL A 359 34.71 26.09 21.90
N TRP A 360 33.60 26.81 21.91
CA TRP A 360 33.08 27.55 23.07
C TRP A 360 32.25 26.71 24.05
N ALA A 361 31.96 25.44 23.73
CA ALA A 361 31.31 24.51 24.65
C ALA A 361 32.37 23.82 25.51
N GLU A 362 32.92 24.54 26.49
CA GLU A 362 34.16 24.20 27.21
C GLU A 362 34.15 22.78 27.83
N GLU A 363 33.11 22.42 28.57
CA GLU A 363 32.99 21.10 29.21
C GLU A 363 32.96 19.97 28.17
N HIS A 364 32.17 20.12 27.11
CA HIS A 364 32.08 19.13 26.03
C HIS A 364 33.38 19.05 25.22
N ALA A 365 34.06 20.18 25.02
CA ALA A 365 35.35 20.24 24.35
C ALA A 365 36.44 19.50 25.14
N ALA A 366 36.49 19.68 26.46
CA ALA A 366 37.43 18.99 27.33
C ALA A 366 37.19 17.46 27.30
N ALA A 367 35.93 17.03 27.43
CA ALA A 367 35.56 15.62 27.33
C ALA A 367 35.92 15.01 25.97
N PHE A 368 35.66 15.73 24.87
CA PHE A 368 36.01 15.28 23.52
C PHE A 368 37.52 15.10 23.34
N LYS A 369 38.33 16.08 23.77
CA LYS A 369 39.79 15.97 23.73
C LYS A 369 40.29 14.79 24.55
N SER A 370 39.77 14.61 25.76
CA SER A 370 40.17 13.51 26.65
C SER A 370 39.82 12.15 26.05
N LYS A 371 38.67 12.02 25.40
CA LYS A 371 38.22 10.77 24.77
C LYS A 371 39.16 10.33 23.64
N TYR A 372 39.68 11.27 22.87
CA TYR A 372 40.50 10.99 21.69
C TYR A 372 42.00 11.13 21.93
N ALA A 373 42.44 11.63 23.08
CA ALA A 373 43.83 11.66 23.49
C ALA A 373 44.38 10.22 23.59
N GLY A 374 45.41 9.89 22.79
CA GLY A 374 46.02 8.56 22.79
C GLY A 374 45.13 7.45 22.20
N SER A 375 44.04 7.80 21.53
CA SER A 375 43.20 6.83 20.81
C SER A 375 43.85 6.35 19.50
N ASN A 376 43.29 5.31 18.88
CA ASN A 376 43.74 4.81 17.57
C ASN A 376 43.30 5.70 16.38
N ALA A 377 43.06 6.99 16.63
CA ALA A 377 42.67 7.95 15.61
C ALA A 377 43.79 8.13 14.57
N PHE A 378 43.41 8.36 13.31
CA PHE A 378 44.32 8.69 12.23
C PHE A 378 44.85 10.12 12.31
N SER A 379 44.20 10.98 13.09
CA SER A 379 44.62 12.36 13.30
C SER A 379 44.59 12.75 14.77
N ASN A 380 45.38 13.76 15.13
CA ASN A 380 45.16 14.52 16.35
C ASN A 380 43.82 15.29 16.26
N VAL A 381 43.27 15.64 17.43
CA VAL A 381 42.13 16.55 17.52
C VAL A 381 42.55 17.92 17.00
N HIS A 382 41.84 18.44 16.01
CA HIS A 382 42.08 19.75 15.39
C HIS A 382 40.79 20.56 15.29
N ILE A 383 40.89 21.84 14.92
CA ILE A 383 39.74 22.74 14.80
C ILE A 383 39.48 23.04 13.33
N ARG A 384 38.23 22.94 12.91
CA ARG A 384 37.76 23.37 11.58
C ARG A 384 36.37 23.97 11.70
N ASN A 385 36.14 25.13 11.09
CA ASN A 385 34.86 25.85 11.11
C ASN A 385 34.26 26.00 12.53
N GLY A 386 35.09 26.30 13.52
CA GLY A 386 34.68 26.51 14.91
C GLY A 386 34.27 25.23 15.68
N LYS A 387 34.49 24.03 15.13
CA LYS A 387 34.25 22.74 15.79
C LYS A 387 35.56 21.96 15.95
N TYR A 388 35.61 21.14 16.99
CA TYR A 388 36.64 20.10 17.10
C TYR A 388 36.38 18.99 16.10
N MET A 389 37.43 18.46 15.50
CA MET A 389 37.40 17.40 14.50
C MET A 389 38.47 16.36 14.83
N VAL A 390 38.18 15.10 14.52
CA VAL A 390 39.14 13.99 14.60
C VAL A 390 38.84 12.99 13.49
N GLU A 391 39.88 12.37 12.95
CA GLU A 391 39.78 11.31 11.96
C GLU A 391 39.97 9.97 12.66
N ILE A 392 38.95 9.10 12.62
CA ILE A 392 38.91 7.85 13.39
C ILE A 392 38.71 6.66 12.45
N PRO A 393 39.13 5.44 12.85
CA PRO A 393 38.74 4.24 12.12
C PRO A 393 37.23 4.00 12.19
N ARG A 394 36.65 3.63 11.05
CA ARG A 394 35.27 3.13 10.96
C ARG A 394 35.16 1.81 11.71
N LYS A 395 33.99 1.60 12.31
CA LYS A 395 33.63 0.30 12.88
C LYS A 395 33.39 -0.74 11.79
N TYR A 396 32.82 -0.33 10.66
CA TYR A 396 32.55 -1.17 9.48
C TYR A 396 32.98 -0.42 8.22
N THR A 397 33.71 -1.08 7.33
CA THR A 397 34.08 -0.53 6.03
C THR A 397 33.27 -1.13 4.89
N GLN A 398 32.66 -2.30 5.10
CA GLN A 398 31.79 -2.96 4.14
C GLN A 398 30.33 -2.90 4.59
N ALA A 399 29.42 -2.60 3.67
CA ALA A 399 27.98 -2.57 3.96
C ALA A 399 27.45 -3.94 4.40
N LYS A 400 27.96 -5.03 3.79
CA LYS A 400 27.61 -6.40 4.16
C LYS A 400 27.94 -6.75 5.59
N GLU A 401 29.16 -6.44 6.03
CA GLU A 401 29.59 -6.66 7.40
C GLU A 401 28.72 -5.88 8.40
N LEU A 402 28.36 -4.64 8.05
CA LEU A 402 27.44 -3.83 8.85
C LEU A 402 26.06 -4.49 8.98
N LEU A 403 25.47 -4.94 7.86
CA LEU A 403 24.17 -5.62 7.89
C LEU A 403 24.22 -6.90 8.72
N GLU A 404 25.22 -7.75 8.49
CA GLU A 404 25.38 -9.02 9.23
C GLU A 404 25.52 -8.81 10.75
N ALA A 405 26.16 -7.70 11.17
CA ALA A 405 26.41 -7.43 12.59
C ALA A 405 25.29 -6.63 13.30
N GLU A 406 24.62 -5.72 12.60
CA GLU A 406 23.72 -4.73 13.23
C GLU A 406 22.24 -4.89 12.82
N LEU A 407 21.91 -5.69 11.81
CA LEU A 407 20.53 -5.92 11.37
C LEU A 407 19.57 -6.36 12.51
N PRO A 408 19.94 -7.29 13.43
CA PRO A 408 19.04 -7.69 14.51
C PRO A 408 18.66 -6.57 15.50
N LYS A 409 19.37 -5.43 15.46
CA LYS A 409 19.09 -4.25 16.31
C LYS A 409 18.16 -3.24 15.62
N CYS A 410 17.82 -3.45 14.35
CA CYS A 410 16.88 -2.63 13.61
C CYS A 410 15.43 -2.88 14.04
N GLY A 411 14.55 -1.94 13.71
CA GLY A 411 13.11 -2.09 13.87
C GLY A 411 12.51 -3.03 12.83
N LEU A 412 12.56 -4.35 13.05
CA LEU A 412 12.16 -5.33 12.04
C LEU A 412 10.64 -5.59 11.94
N GLY A 413 9.89 -5.36 13.03
CA GLY A 413 8.50 -5.85 13.14
C GLY A 413 8.42 -7.27 13.73
N LYS A 414 7.31 -7.61 14.36
CA LYS A 414 7.17 -8.82 15.21
C LYS A 414 7.41 -10.13 14.44
N HIS A 415 6.77 -10.31 13.30
CA HIS A 415 6.81 -11.55 12.50
C HIS A 415 8.08 -11.61 11.66
N VAL A 416 8.46 -10.50 11.02
CA VAL A 416 9.71 -10.40 10.25
C VAL A 416 10.94 -10.62 11.16
N ALA A 417 10.96 -10.09 12.39
CA ALA A 417 12.02 -10.37 13.35
C ALA A 417 12.19 -11.86 13.65
N LEU A 418 11.09 -12.63 13.70
CA LEU A 418 11.15 -14.07 13.93
C LEU A 418 11.75 -14.81 12.74
N SER A 419 11.42 -14.40 11.50
CA SER A 419 12.04 -14.96 10.30
C SER A 419 13.53 -14.64 10.22
N ILE A 420 13.91 -13.37 10.38
CA ILE A 420 15.32 -12.93 10.41
C ILE A 420 16.12 -13.66 11.49
N LYS A 421 15.54 -13.88 12.67
CA LYS A 421 16.19 -14.61 13.77
C LYS A 421 16.44 -16.09 13.43
N LYS A 422 15.61 -16.70 12.57
CA LYS A 422 15.84 -18.07 12.10
C LYS A 422 17.01 -18.08 11.13
N GLU A 423 16.92 -17.29 10.07
CA GLU A 423 17.92 -17.23 9.00
C GLU A 423 17.67 -16.02 8.10
N TYR A 424 18.75 -15.42 7.61
CA TYR A 424 18.74 -14.45 6.52
C TYR A 424 20.08 -14.48 5.79
N HIS A 425 20.08 -14.05 4.53
CA HIS A 425 21.28 -13.92 3.70
C HIS A 425 21.47 -12.47 3.28
N VAL A 426 22.73 -12.03 3.27
CA VAL A 426 23.12 -10.73 2.71
C VAL A 426 23.76 -10.96 1.34
N LEU A 427 23.06 -10.51 0.30
CA LEU A 427 23.48 -10.61 -1.09
C LEU A 427 24.09 -9.29 -1.54
N GLU A 428 25.15 -9.35 -2.36
CA GLU A 428 25.80 -8.19 -2.95
C GLU A 428 25.85 -8.29 -4.48
N ASN A 429 25.48 -7.20 -5.17
CA ASN A 429 25.63 -7.04 -6.61
C ASN A 429 25.11 -8.22 -7.43
N GLU A 430 25.97 -8.95 -8.14
CA GLU A 430 25.58 -10.09 -8.99
C GLU A 430 25.00 -11.27 -8.20
N GLN A 431 25.17 -11.34 -6.87
CA GLN A 431 24.52 -12.36 -6.05
C GLN A 431 22.98 -12.25 -6.08
N MET A 432 22.43 -11.07 -6.43
CA MET A 432 20.99 -10.92 -6.67
C MET A 432 20.50 -11.81 -7.81
N LEU A 433 21.39 -12.21 -8.73
CA LEU A 433 21.04 -13.06 -9.85
C LEU A 433 20.80 -14.52 -9.44
N ASP A 434 21.11 -14.89 -8.20
CA ASP A 434 20.79 -16.21 -7.65
C ASP A 434 19.28 -16.38 -7.41
N ILE A 435 18.54 -15.26 -7.26
CA ILE A 435 17.08 -15.24 -7.18
C ILE A 435 16.54 -15.31 -8.62
N ARG A 436 15.93 -16.44 -8.98
CA ARG A 436 15.51 -16.78 -10.37
C ARG A 436 14.03 -16.53 -10.63
N GLU A 437 13.29 -16.11 -9.62
CA GLU A 437 11.87 -15.82 -9.66
C GLU A 437 11.59 -14.70 -10.66
N LYS A 438 10.70 -14.99 -11.63
CA LYS A 438 10.31 -14.03 -12.68
C LYS A 438 9.82 -12.71 -12.08
N ASN A 439 8.96 -12.78 -11.07
CA ASN A 439 8.40 -11.60 -10.40
C ASN A 439 9.47 -10.76 -9.69
N PHE A 440 10.54 -11.38 -9.17
CA PHE A 440 11.66 -10.64 -8.60
C PHE A 440 12.45 -9.89 -9.67
N ARG A 441 12.61 -10.48 -10.86
CA ARG A 441 13.26 -9.81 -12.00
C ARG A 441 12.44 -8.64 -12.54
N GLU A 442 11.11 -8.74 -12.50
CA GLU A 442 10.21 -7.63 -12.80
C GLU A 442 10.31 -6.52 -11.73
N PHE A 443 10.44 -6.90 -10.46
CA PHE A 443 10.72 -5.96 -9.38
C PHE A 443 12.04 -5.22 -9.60
N LEU A 444 13.14 -5.90 -9.93
CA LEU A 444 14.43 -5.26 -10.21
C LEU A 444 14.35 -4.31 -11.41
N GLN A 445 13.64 -4.70 -12.46
CA GLN A 445 13.40 -3.84 -13.62
C GLN A 445 12.70 -2.53 -13.22
N THR A 446 11.74 -2.61 -12.30
CA THR A 446 11.01 -1.44 -11.79
C THR A 446 11.88 -0.62 -10.82
N PHE A 447 12.68 -1.30 -9.99
CA PHE A 447 13.60 -0.70 -9.03
C PHE A 447 14.57 0.28 -9.71
N PHE A 448 15.16 -0.12 -10.85
CA PHE A 448 16.11 0.74 -11.58
C PHE A 448 15.47 1.84 -12.43
N LYS A 449 14.15 1.79 -12.65
CA LYS A 449 13.41 2.75 -13.48
C LYS A 449 12.73 3.87 -12.68
N LYS A 450 12.69 3.77 -11.35
CA LYS A 450 12.34 4.88 -10.46
C LYS A 450 13.40 5.97 -10.56
#